data_AF-A0A963XLQ5-F1
#
_entry.id   AF-A0A963XLQ5-F1
#
_cell.length_a   1.000
_cell.length_b   1.000
_cell.length_c   1.000
_cell.angle_alpha   90.00
_cell.angle_beta   90.00
_cell.angle_gamma   90.00
#
_symmetry.space_group_name_H-M   'P 1'
#
loop_
_entity.id
_entity.type
_entity.pdbx_description
1 polymer ?
#
loop_
_entity_poly.entity_id
_entity_poly.type
_entity_poly.pdbx_seq_one_letter_code
_entity_poly.pdbx_strand_id
1 'polypeptide(L)'
;MTRMERTGLTRRALLSRAVAAGALSVTGAGFIAAPDAAWALEVSVISEHEMATLLQMARDIYPHDRVADQFYALAVKGYDAEDKQAMVAEGVAALDAAAKTAGHSDYASMGWEEDRVKILQGMEDAPFFQTVRGGLVTGLYNQKEVWPLFGYEGESFSKGGYINRGFDDINWL
;
A
#
# COMPACT_ATOMS: atom_id res chain seq x y z
N MET A 1 -18.81 -7.57 -28.75
CA MET A 1 -18.06 -7.18 -27.53
C MET A 1 -17.91 -8.41 -26.68
N THR A 2 -16.72 -9.02 -26.70
CA THR A 2 -16.44 -10.24 -25.93
C THR A 2 -16.15 -9.83 -24.49
N ARG A 3 -17.06 -10.13 -23.58
CA ARG A 3 -16.83 -9.96 -22.13
C ARG A 3 -15.76 -10.96 -21.73
N MET A 4 -14.54 -10.50 -21.46
CA MET A 4 -13.53 -11.33 -20.83
C MET A 4 -14.04 -11.68 -19.43
N GLU A 5 -14.47 -12.93 -19.23
CA GLU A 5 -14.71 -13.43 -17.88
C GLU A 5 -13.36 -13.54 -17.18
N ARG A 6 -13.08 -12.57 -16.29
CA ARG A 6 -11.92 -12.59 -15.41
C ARG A 6 -12.16 -13.66 -14.35
N THR A 7 -11.63 -14.86 -14.58
CA THR A 7 -11.68 -15.94 -13.59
C THR A 7 -10.76 -15.53 -12.44
N GLY A 8 -11.33 -15.25 -11.27
CA GLY A 8 -10.57 -14.86 -10.08
C GLY A 8 -9.48 -15.88 -9.72
N LEU A 9 -8.36 -15.39 -9.20
CA LEU A 9 -7.21 -16.23 -8.86
C LEU A 9 -7.56 -17.23 -7.73
N THR A 10 -7.31 -18.51 -7.97
CA THR A 10 -7.49 -19.53 -6.91
C THR A 10 -6.28 -19.56 -5.97
N ARG A 11 -6.48 -19.94 -4.69
CA ARG A 11 -5.39 -20.12 -3.71
C ARG A 11 -4.28 -21.06 -4.21
N ARG A 12 -4.65 -22.10 -4.96
CA ARG A 12 -3.69 -23.03 -5.58
C ARG A 12 -2.83 -22.33 -6.65
N ALA A 13 -3.47 -21.55 -7.51
CA ALA A 13 -2.77 -20.77 -8.54
C ALA A 13 -1.83 -19.73 -7.90
N LEU A 14 -2.25 -19.10 -6.81
CA LEU A 14 -1.42 -18.20 -6.02
C LEU A 14 -0.20 -18.92 -5.44
N LEU A 15 -0.41 -20.02 -4.71
CA LEU A 15 0.66 -20.81 -4.09
C LEU A 15 1.66 -21.37 -5.09
N SER A 16 1.21 -21.74 -6.30
CA SER A 16 2.11 -22.22 -7.37
C SER A 16 3.04 -21.12 -7.93
N ARG A 17 2.70 -19.84 -7.72
CA ARG A 17 3.44 -18.69 -8.23
C ARG A 17 4.34 -18.03 -7.17
N ALA A 18 4.07 -18.27 -5.89
CA ALA A 18 4.79 -17.68 -4.74
C ALA A 18 6.14 -18.36 -4.39
N VAL A 19 6.77 -19.09 -5.32
CA VAL A 19 7.97 -19.90 -5.03
C VAL A 19 9.29 -19.08 -5.01
N ALA A 20 9.23 -17.76 -5.15
CA ALA A 20 10.41 -16.89 -5.08
C ALA A 20 10.48 -16.15 -3.73
N ALA A 21 11.54 -16.40 -2.95
CA ALA A 21 11.84 -15.62 -1.76
C ALA A 21 12.35 -14.23 -2.16
N GLY A 22 11.57 -13.17 -1.88
CA GLY A 22 11.97 -11.76 -2.00
C GLY A 22 11.07 -10.92 -2.91
N ALA A 23 10.74 -9.71 -2.42
CA ALA A 23 9.91 -8.64 -3.01
C ALA A 23 8.49 -9.05 -3.49
N LEU A 24 7.57 -8.09 -3.55
CA LEU A 24 6.20 -8.28 -4.04
C LEU A 24 6.17 -9.13 -5.30
N SER A 25 5.42 -10.23 -5.27
CA SER A 25 5.27 -11.07 -6.46
C SER A 25 4.31 -10.35 -7.43
N VAL A 26 4.90 -9.66 -8.40
CA VAL A 26 4.19 -9.13 -9.57
C VAL A 26 4.00 -10.31 -10.53
N THR A 27 2.82 -10.90 -10.50
CA THR A 27 2.49 -11.98 -11.42
C THR A 27 1.64 -11.39 -12.53
N GLY A 28 2.21 -11.27 -13.74
CA GLY A 28 1.63 -10.71 -14.98
C GLY A 28 0.26 -11.23 -15.42
N ALA A 29 -0.75 -11.10 -14.57
CA ALA A 29 -2.07 -11.68 -14.65
C ALA A 29 -3.14 -10.76 -14.01
N GLY A 30 -2.82 -9.49 -13.78
CA GLY A 30 -3.70 -8.49 -13.18
C GLY A 30 -3.77 -8.58 -11.66
N PHE A 31 -2.70 -8.95 -10.98
CA PHE A 31 -2.65 -8.87 -9.50
C PHE A 31 -1.23 -8.74 -8.96
N ILE A 32 -1.14 -8.19 -7.75
CA ILE A 32 0.06 -8.26 -6.90
C ILE A 32 -0.23 -9.16 -5.70
N ALA A 33 0.77 -9.84 -5.18
CA ALA A 33 0.60 -10.69 -4.01
C ALA A 33 1.82 -10.71 -3.09
N ALA A 34 1.55 -11.03 -1.83
CA ALA A 34 2.58 -11.27 -0.83
C ALA A 34 3.53 -12.39 -1.25
N PRO A 35 4.83 -12.31 -0.94
CA PRO A 35 5.79 -13.38 -1.24
C PRO A 35 5.41 -14.74 -0.63
N ASP A 36 4.73 -14.73 0.52
CA ASP A 36 4.24 -15.92 1.23
C ASP A 36 2.82 -16.33 0.84
N ALA A 37 2.23 -15.67 -0.17
CA ALA A 37 0.85 -15.84 -0.60
C ALA A 37 -0.22 -15.62 0.50
N ALA A 38 0.11 -14.89 1.59
CA ALA A 38 -0.85 -14.58 2.64
C ALA A 38 -2.00 -13.69 2.15
N TRP A 39 -1.75 -12.85 1.13
CA TRP A 39 -2.74 -12.00 0.49
C TRP A 39 -2.43 -11.82 -1.01
N ALA A 40 -3.47 -11.45 -1.77
CA ALA A 40 -3.38 -11.04 -3.16
C ALA A 40 -4.38 -9.91 -3.42
N LEU A 41 -4.00 -8.95 -4.26
CA LEU A 41 -4.80 -7.80 -4.65
C LEU A 41 -4.91 -7.76 -6.17
N GLU A 42 -6.12 -7.93 -6.70
CA GLU A 42 -6.39 -7.72 -8.12
C GLU A 42 -6.06 -6.28 -8.53
N VAL A 43 -5.56 -6.07 -9.74
CA VAL A 43 -5.25 -4.76 -10.34
C VAL A 43 -5.81 -4.79 -11.77
N SER A 44 -6.55 -3.74 -12.14
CA SER A 44 -7.47 -3.79 -13.27
C SER A 44 -7.37 -2.63 -14.25
N VAL A 45 -6.91 -1.47 -13.78
CA VAL A 45 -6.81 -0.21 -14.52
C VAL A 45 -5.35 0.20 -14.62
N ILE A 46 -4.63 0.23 -13.50
CA ILE A 46 -3.19 0.52 -13.47
C ILE A 46 -2.38 -0.76 -13.68
N SER A 47 -1.09 -0.62 -13.94
CA SER A 47 -0.16 -1.74 -14.01
C SER A 47 0.15 -2.30 -12.61
N GLU A 48 0.60 -3.56 -12.60
CA GLU A 48 1.03 -4.22 -11.36
C GLU A 48 2.26 -3.54 -10.75
N HIS A 49 3.16 -3.01 -11.58
CA HIS A 49 4.32 -2.23 -11.15
C HIS A 49 3.91 -0.93 -10.46
N GLU A 50 2.95 -0.19 -11.03
CA GLU A 50 2.42 1.01 -10.41
C GLU A 50 1.76 0.71 -9.06
N MET A 51 0.98 -0.37 -8.97
CA MET A 51 0.40 -0.80 -7.70
C MET A 51 1.47 -1.21 -6.67
N ALA A 52 2.48 -1.96 -7.08
CA ALA A 52 3.59 -2.36 -6.21
C ALA A 52 4.39 -1.14 -5.73
N THR A 53 4.61 -0.15 -6.60
CA THR A 53 5.27 1.12 -6.26
C THR A 53 4.45 1.93 -5.28
N LEU A 54 3.14 2.04 -5.47
CA LEU A 54 2.23 2.71 -4.52
C LEU A 54 2.24 2.03 -3.15
N LEU A 55 2.25 0.70 -3.11
CA LEU A 55 2.36 -0.06 -1.87
C LEU A 55 3.69 0.22 -1.15
N GLN A 56 4.82 0.19 -1.87
CA GLN A 56 6.13 0.50 -1.30
C GLN A 56 6.18 1.94 -0.79
N MET A 57 5.72 2.91 -1.60
CA MET A 57 5.61 4.31 -1.22
C MET A 57 4.75 4.49 0.04
N ALA A 58 3.65 3.74 0.18
CA ALA A 58 2.80 3.81 1.37
C ALA A 58 3.51 3.32 2.63
N ARG A 59 4.34 2.26 2.52
CA ARG A 59 5.20 1.80 3.62
C ARG A 59 6.22 2.86 4.01
N ASP A 60 6.84 3.50 3.02
CA ASP A 60 7.89 4.51 3.28
C ASP A 60 7.31 5.82 3.84
N ILE A 61 6.05 6.18 3.53
CA ILE A 61 5.37 7.37 4.09
C ILE A 61 4.92 7.16 5.54
N TYR A 62 4.38 5.98 5.86
CA TYR A 62 3.93 5.64 7.22
C TYR A 62 4.54 4.27 7.62
N PRO A 63 5.79 4.24 8.11
CA PRO A 63 6.55 2.99 8.31
C PRO A 63 6.18 2.29 9.61
N HIS A 64 5.00 1.64 9.66
CA HIS A 64 4.59 0.86 10.84
C HIS A 64 4.99 -0.61 10.72
N ASP A 65 6.02 -1.03 11.46
CA ASP A 65 6.52 -2.43 11.48
C ASP A 65 5.45 -3.45 11.89
N ARG A 66 4.55 -3.05 12.80
CA ARG A 66 3.51 -3.94 13.35
C ARG A 66 2.28 -4.08 12.45
N VAL A 67 2.18 -3.28 11.38
CA VAL A 67 1.06 -3.31 10.45
C VAL A 67 1.45 -4.13 9.22
N ALA A 68 0.69 -5.18 8.94
CA ALA A 68 0.93 -6.05 7.80
C ALA A 68 0.67 -5.36 6.45
N ASP A 69 1.41 -5.74 5.41
CA ASP A 69 1.35 -5.12 4.06
C ASP A 69 -0.05 -5.15 3.43
N GLN A 70 -0.87 -6.15 3.76
CA GLN A 70 -2.25 -6.23 3.25
C GLN A 70 -3.07 -4.97 3.57
N PHE A 71 -2.84 -4.33 4.72
CA PHE A 71 -3.55 -3.11 5.11
C PHE A 71 -3.10 -1.91 4.27
N TYR A 72 -1.82 -1.84 3.90
CA TYR A 72 -1.32 -0.84 2.95
C TYR A 72 -1.83 -1.11 1.54
N ALA A 73 -1.85 -2.37 1.10
CA ALA A 73 -2.36 -2.77 -0.20
C ALA A 73 -3.84 -2.38 -0.35
N LEU A 74 -4.65 -2.61 0.69
CA LEU A 74 -6.04 -2.13 0.75
C LEU A 74 -6.13 -0.60 0.75
N ALA A 75 -5.26 0.09 1.48
CA ALA A 75 -5.25 1.56 1.55
C ALA A 75 -4.96 2.22 0.19
N VAL A 76 -4.11 1.60 -0.64
CA VAL A 76 -3.78 2.12 -1.98
C VAL A 76 -4.64 1.54 -3.10
N LYS A 77 -5.48 0.52 -2.83
CA LYS A 77 -6.33 -0.09 -3.87
C LYS A 77 -7.24 0.92 -4.58
N GLY A 78 -7.67 1.97 -3.89
CA GLY A 78 -8.50 3.02 -4.46
C GLY A 78 -7.84 3.82 -5.60
N TYR A 79 -6.53 3.66 -5.85
CA TYR A 79 -5.81 4.26 -6.97
C TYR A 79 -5.90 3.44 -8.27
N ASP A 80 -6.35 2.18 -8.21
CA ASP A 80 -6.67 1.36 -9.38
C ASP A 80 -8.02 1.78 -9.99
N ALA A 81 -8.07 3.00 -10.54
CA ALA A 81 -9.27 3.63 -11.06
C ALA A 81 -8.97 4.52 -12.28
N GLU A 82 -9.88 4.58 -13.25
CA GLU A 82 -9.67 5.27 -14.54
C GLU A 82 -9.39 6.77 -14.37
N ASP A 83 -10.05 7.41 -13.39
CA ASP A 83 -9.88 8.83 -13.07
C ASP A 83 -8.53 9.16 -12.42
N LYS A 84 -7.80 8.14 -11.95
CA LYS A 84 -6.49 8.29 -11.26
C LYS A 84 -5.32 7.75 -12.06
N GLN A 85 -5.60 7.00 -13.13
CA GLN A 85 -4.59 6.30 -13.92
C GLN A 85 -3.45 7.22 -14.39
N ALA A 86 -3.78 8.40 -14.93
CA ALA A 86 -2.77 9.35 -15.40
C ALA A 86 -1.87 9.86 -14.27
N MET A 87 -2.46 10.29 -13.15
CA MET A 87 -1.72 10.77 -11.98
C MET A 87 -0.80 9.68 -11.42
N VAL A 88 -1.27 8.43 -11.36
CA VAL A 88 -0.47 7.30 -10.89
C VAL A 88 0.68 7.02 -11.85
N ALA A 89 0.42 6.95 -13.15
CA ALA A 89 1.45 6.67 -14.15
C ALA A 89 2.55 7.73 -14.15
N GLU A 90 2.18 9.02 -14.09
CA GLU A 90 3.13 10.13 -14.04
C GLU A 90 3.95 10.13 -12.73
N GLY A 91 3.28 9.91 -11.60
CA GLY A 91 3.92 9.88 -10.28
C GLY A 91 4.91 8.72 -10.12
N VAL A 92 4.51 7.52 -10.53
CA VAL A 92 5.36 6.32 -10.50
C VAL A 92 6.54 6.49 -11.47
N ALA A 93 6.32 7.02 -12.68
CA ALA A 93 7.41 7.29 -13.61
C ALA A 93 8.43 8.29 -13.03
N ALA A 94 7.98 9.30 -12.27
CA ALA A 94 8.87 10.24 -11.60
C ALA A 94 9.70 9.58 -10.49
N LEU A 95 9.08 8.71 -9.67
CA LEU A 95 9.78 7.90 -8.66
C LEU A 95 10.85 7.01 -9.30
N ASP A 96 10.50 6.29 -10.36
CA ASP A 96 11.42 5.39 -11.06
C ASP A 96 12.55 6.15 -11.75
N ALA A 97 12.27 7.34 -12.30
CA ALA A 97 13.31 8.20 -12.88
C ALA A 97 14.31 8.70 -11.81
N ALA A 98 13.81 9.07 -10.63
CA ALA A 98 14.64 9.45 -9.50
C ALA A 98 15.50 8.27 -9.00
N ALA A 99 14.91 7.07 -8.90
CA ALA A 99 15.62 5.85 -8.54
C ALA A 99 16.72 5.50 -9.53
N LYS A 100 16.44 5.61 -10.84
CA LYS A 100 17.44 5.44 -11.92
C LYS A 100 18.57 6.44 -11.83
N THR A 101 18.27 7.70 -11.53
CA THR A 101 19.28 8.74 -11.33
C THR A 101 20.18 8.43 -10.13
N ALA A 102 19.62 7.80 -9.09
CA ALA A 102 20.35 7.32 -7.92
C ALA A 102 21.08 5.97 -8.14
N GLY A 103 21.03 5.38 -9.34
CA GLY A 103 21.75 4.16 -9.69
C GLY A 103 20.99 2.85 -9.43
N HIS A 104 19.66 2.92 -9.25
CA HIS A 104 18.79 1.75 -9.06
C HIS A 104 17.96 1.44 -10.32
N SER A 105 17.32 0.28 -10.38
CA SER A 105 16.46 -0.11 -11.51
C SER A 105 15.15 0.67 -11.57
N ASP A 106 14.46 0.76 -10.43
CA ASP A 106 13.17 1.40 -10.22
C ASP A 106 12.98 1.63 -8.71
N TYR A 107 11.96 2.39 -8.31
CA TYR A 107 11.75 2.76 -6.90
C TYR A 107 11.41 1.54 -6.02
N ALA A 108 10.54 0.66 -6.51
CA ALA A 108 10.03 -0.48 -5.74
C ALA A 108 11.09 -1.56 -5.45
N SER A 109 12.12 -1.65 -6.29
CA SER A 109 13.24 -2.61 -6.15
C SER A 109 14.42 -2.08 -5.32
N MET A 110 14.37 -0.82 -4.87
CA MET A 110 15.41 -0.27 -4.01
C MET A 110 15.44 -1.00 -2.65
N GLY A 111 16.60 -1.47 -2.24
CA GLY A 111 16.75 -2.26 -1.01
C GLY A 111 16.60 -1.44 0.26
N TRP A 112 17.39 -0.38 0.41
CA TRP A 112 17.44 0.41 1.64
C TRP A 112 16.32 1.45 1.72
N GLU A 113 15.58 1.44 2.83
CA GLU A 113 14.51 2.41 3.10
C GLU A 113 15.01 3.85 3.09
N GLU A 114 16.19 4.09 3.68
CA GLU A 114 16.76 5.44 3.73
C GLU A 114 16.93 6.06 2.33
N ASP A 115 17.29 5.26 1.34
CA ASP A 115 17.47 5.73 -0.04
C ASP A 115 16.13 6.02 -0.71
N ARG A 116 15.11 5.18 -0.46
CA ARG A 116 13.73 5.44 -0.92
C ARG A 116 13.16 6.70 -0.29
N VAL A 117 13.35 6.89 1.02
CA VAL A 117 12.92 8.09 1.75
C VAL A 117 13.57 9.35 1.20
N LYS A 118 14.86 9.33 0.82
CA LYS A 118 15.53 10.46 0.16
C LYS A 118 14.85 10.86 -1.15
N ILE A 119 14.42 9.88 -1.96
CA ILE A 119 13.65 10.13 -3.19
C ILE A 119 12.29 10.75 -2.87
N LEU A 120 11.59 10.22 -1.85
CA LEU A 120 10.29 10.76 -1.43
C LEU A 120 10.40 12.21 -0.94
N GLN A 121 11.41 12.53 -0.14
CA GLN A 121 11.71 13.90 0.30
C GLN A 121 11.92 14.83 -0.90
N GLY A 122 12.58 14.35 -1.95
CA GLY A 122 12.78 15.11 -3.19
C GLY A 122 11.49 15.45 -3.96
N MET A 123 10.38 14.77 -3.68
CA MET A 123 9.07 15.01 -4.30
C MET A 123 7.95 15.32 -3.30
N GLU A 124 8.28 15.64 -2.05
CA GLU A 124 7.27 15.76 -0.98
C GLU A 124 6.25 16.88 -1.25
N ASP A 125 6.65 17.95 -1.95
CA ASP A 125 5.75 19.04 -2.34
C ASP A 125 4.92 18.72 -3.61
N ALA A 126 5.18 17.60 -4.28
CA ALA A 126 4.47 17.24 -5.50
C ALA A 126 3.00 16.85 -5.20
N PRO A 127 2.04 17.23 -6.07
CA PRO A 127 0.63 16.86 -5.90
C PRO A 127 0.39 15.35 -5.76
N PHE A 128 1.17 14.54 -6.48
CA PHE A 128 1.12 13.08 -6.38
C PHE A 128 1.44 12.59 -4.96
N PHE A 129 2.56 13.04 -4.39
CA PHE A 129 2.97 12.67 -3.04
C PHE A 129 1.93 13.08 -2.00
N GLN A 130 1.47 14.33 -2.05
CA GLN A 130 0.47 14.83 -1.08
C GLN A 130 -0.86 14.10 -1.20
N THR A 131 -1.27 13.72 -2.42
CA THR A 131 -2.48 12.92 -2.65
C THR A 131 -2.36 11.54 -2.01
N VAL A 132 -1.26 10.82 -2.27
CA VAL A 132 -1.02 9.48 -1.70
C VAL A 132 -0.93 9.57 -0.17
N ARG A 133 -0.11 10.49 0.35
CA ARG A 133 0.05 10.72 1.80
C ARG A 133 -1.27 11.04 2.49
N GLY A 134 -2.07 11.95 1.91
CA GLY A 134 -3.38 12.32 2.46
C GLY A 134 -4.38 11.18 2.41
N GLY A 135 -4.43 10.44 1.29
CA GLY A 135 -5.29 9.27 1.13
C GLY A 135 -4.98 8.14 2.13
N LEU A 136 -3.71 7.96 2.50
CA LEU A 136 -3.30 6.97 3.49
C LEU A 136 -3.82 7.29 4.90
N VAL A 137 -4.06 8.55 5.26
CA VAL A 137 -4.61 8.90 6.58
C VAL A 137 -5.96 8.23 6.80
N THR A 138 -6.83 8.24 5.80
CA THR A 138 -8.13 7.58 5.87
C THR A 138 -8.08 6.13 5.40
N GLY A 139 -7.27 5.83 4.39
CA GLY A 139 -7.15 4.49 3.83
C GLY A 139 -6.51 3.48 4.80
N LEU A 140 -5.48 3.88 5.54
CA LEU A 140 -4.77 2.99 6.46
C LEU A 140 -5.42 2.98 7.84
N TYR A 141 -5.56 4.14 8.49
CA TYR A 141 -5.97 4.21 9.90
C TYR A 141 -7.48 3.99 10.13
N ASN A 142 -8.31 4.06 9.09
CA ASN A 142 -9.75 3.80 9.23
C ASN A 142 -10.12 2.30 9.06
N GLN A 143 -9.13 1.41 8.95
CA GLN A 143 -9.35 -0.03 8.96
C GLN A 143 -9.49 -0.50 10.42
N LYS A 144 -10.65 -1.03 10.79
CA LYS A 144 -10.97 -1.36 12.21
C LYS A 144 -10.01 -2.39 12.79
N GLU A 145 -9.49 -3.27 11.93
CA GLU A 145 -8.55 -4.32 12.24
C GLU A 145 -7.17 -3.79 12.69
N VAL A 146 -6.81 -2.56 12.31
CA VAL A 146 -5.52 -1.96 12.73
C VAL A 146 -5.64 -1.18 14.05
N TRP A 147 -6.83 -0.80 14.48
CA TRP A 147 -7.05 0.01 15.68
C TRP A 147 -6.40 -0.55 16.95
N PRO A 148 -6.48 -1.87 17.25
CA PRO A 148 -5.82 -2.43 18.43
C PRO A 148 -4.29 -2.29 18.41
N LEU A 149 -3.67 -2.22 17.22
CA LEU A 149 -2.22 -2.04 17.08
C LEU A 149 -1.78 -0.64 17.53
N PHE A 150 -2.68 0.34 17.41
CA PHE A 150 -2.47 1.74 17.80
C PHE A 150 -3.05 2.07 19.18
N GLY A 151 -3.59 1.09 19.91
CA GLY A 151 -4.26 1.31 21.19
C GLY A 151 -5.56 2.10 21.07
N TYR A 152 -6.18 2.16 19.89
CA TYR A 152 -7.46 2.82 19.69
C TYR A 152 -8.61 1.86 20.00
N GLU A 153 -9.48 2.23 20.94
CA GLU A 153 -10.57 1.38 21.44
C GLU A 153 -11.85 1.38 20.58
N GLY A 154 -11.79 2.02 19.42
CA GLY A 154 -12.90 2.15 18.48
C GLY A 154 -13.94 3.20 18.87
N GLU A 155 -14.83 3.52 17.93
CA GLU A 155 -15.80 4.62 18.03
C GLU A 155 -16.45 4.80 19.42
N SER A 156 -16.44 6.03 19.92
CA SER A 156 -16.99 6.38 21.24
C SER A 156 -18.46 6.77 21.20
N PHE A 157 -18.92 7.36 20.09
CA PHE A 157 -20.25 7.95 19.99
C PHE A 157 -21.38 6.93 20.20
N SER A 158 -21.32 5.78 19.52
CA SER A 158 -22.31 4.70 19.67
C SER A 158 -22.19 3.96 21.02
N LYS A 159 -21.15 4.26 21.80
CA LYS A 159 -20.77 3.57 23.03
C LYS A 159 -20.88 4.45 24.29
N GLY A 160 -21.44 5.65 24.16
CA GLY A 160 -21.65 6.55 25.31
C GLY A 160 -20.38 7.27 25.80
N GLY A 161 -19.34 7.37 24.95
CA GLY A 161 -18.07 8.00 25.30
C GLY A 161 -16.99 7.02 25.78
N TYR A 162 -15.82 7.55 26.12
CA TYR A 162 -14.69 6.78 26.67
C TYR A 162 -14.57 6.84 28.20
N ILE A 163 -15.41 7.62 28.89
CA ILE A 163 -15.29 7.87 30.34
C ILE A 163 -15.23 6.59 31.19
N ASN A 164 -15.87 5.50 30.76
CA ASN A 164 -15.82 4.17 31.39
C ASN A 164 -15.27 3.09 30.43
N ARG A 165 -14.53 3.50 29.39
CA ARG A 165 -13.99 2.66 28.32
C ARG A 165 -12.65 3.25 27.86
N GLY A 166 -11.62 3.03 28.66
CA GLY A 166 -10.24 3.34 28.30
C GLY A 166 -9.85 4.79 28.06
N PHE A 167 -10.66 5.78 28.48
CA PHE A 167 -10.20 7.17 28.55
C PHE A 167 -8.90 7.30 29.39
N ASP A 168 -8.79 6.49 30.45
CA ASP A 168 -7.64 6.46 31.36
C ASP A 168 -6.78 5.19 31.21
N ASP A 169 -6.98 4.38 30.16
CA ASP A 169 -6.16 3.17 29.88
C ASP A 169 -4.82 3.59 29.23
N ILE A 170 -4.04 4.40 29.95
CA ILE A 170 -2.80 4.99 29.48
C ILE A 170 -1.63 4.10 29.92
N ASN A 171 -0.99 3.44 28.96
CA ASN A 171 0.23 2.64 29.21
C ASN A 171 1.54 3.47 29.15
N TRP A 172 1.46 4.78 28.90
CA TRP A 172 2.60 5.63 28.55
C TRP A 172 2.60 7.01 29.23
N LEU A 173 2.38 7.05 30.55
CA LEU A 173 2.79 8.18 31.39
C LEU A 173 3.86 7.72 32.39
#